data_AF-A0AAX1PIM5-F1
#
_entry.id   AF-A0AAX1PIM5-F1
#
_cell.length_a   1.000
_cell.length_b   1.000
_cell.length_c   1.000
_cell.angle_alpha   90.00
_cell.angle_beta   90.00
_cell.angle_gamma   90.00
#
_symmetry.space_group_name_H-M   'P 1'
#
loop_
_entity.id
_entity.type
_entity.pdbx_description
1 polymer ?
#
loop_
_entity_poly.entity_id
_entity_poly.type
_entity_poly.pdbx_seq_one_letter_code
_entity_poly.pdbx_strand_id
1 'polypeptide(L)'
;MHARSEQMADYIADRLEFITFLACCSAMLALLTGMNGQQALAFTALNLPFGLAILLGLAMLAPLPAHWRLPGVTLLLAGSALATLQLGGNWLNPLAIWSLHALLGLEILWQSRPRAHLTAHLRG
;
A
#
# COMPACT_ATOMS: atom_id res chain seq x y z
N MET A 1 22.04 6.90 -20.23
CA MET A 1 20.88 7.72 -19.78
C MET A 1 19.54 6.98 -19.92
N HIS A 2 19.34 6.14 -20.95
CA HIS A 2 18.11 5.31 -21.12
C HIS A 2 17.82 4.34 -19.95
N ALA A 3 18.84 3.64 -19.43
CA ALA A 3 18.65 2.69 -18.33
C ALA A 3 18.11 3.33 -17.02
N ARG A 4 18.38 4.62 -16.79
CA ARG A 4 17.88 5.34 -15.60
C ARG A 4 16.43 5.82 -15.79
N SER A 5 16.03 6.15 -17.02
CA SER A 5 14.64 6.50 -17.33
C SER A 5 13.72 5.28 -17.30
N GLU A 6 14.19 4.12 -17.77
CA GLU A 6 13.44 2.86 -17.67
C GLU A 6 13.26 2.45 -16.20
N GLN A 7 14.31 2.50 -15.40
CA GLN A 7 14.22 2.23 -13.95
C GLN A 7 13.29 3.19 -13.21
N MET A 8 13.27 4.47 -13.60
CA MET A 8 12.33 5.46 -13.06
C MET A 8 10.88 5.15 -13.47
N ALA A 9 10.66 4.73 -14.72
CA ALA A 9 9.34 4.38 -15.23
C ALA A 9 8.79 3.13 -14.53
N ASP A 10 9.60 2.08 -14.38
CA ASP A 10 9.24 0.86 -13.65
C ASP A 10 8.94 1.15 -12.18
N TYR A 11 9.74 2.03 -11.55
CA TYR A 11 9.49 2.46 -10.18
C TYR A 11 8.16 3.21 -10.03
N ILE A 12 7.84 4.12 -10.96
CA ILE A 12 6.57 4.85 -10.94
C ILE A 12 5.39 3.91 -11.21
N ALA A 13 5.54 2.97 -12.14
CA ALA A 13 4.52 1.98 -12.47
C ALA A 13 4.18 1.11 -11.25
N ASP A 14 5.19 0.62 -10.53
CA ASP A 14 5.01 -0.20 -9.32
C ASP A 14 4.32 0.58 -8.18
N ARG A 15 4.61 1.88 -8.05
CA ARG A 15 3.95 2.76 -7.08
C ARG A 15 2.51 3.08 -7.46
N LEU A 16 2.23 3.26 -8.76
CA LEU A 16 0.88 3.42 -9.27
C LEU A 16 0.06 2.14 -9.08
N GLU A 17 0.63 0.96 -9.34
CA GLU A 17 -0.02 -0.34 -9.09
C GLU A 17 -0.47 -0.45 -7.63
N PHE A 18 0.42 -0.12 -6.69
CA PHE A 18 0.13 -0.12 -5.25
C PHE A 18 -0.99 0.86 -4.86
N ILE A 19 -0.95 2.11 -5.33
CA ILE A 19 -1.99 3.10 -5.02
C ILE A 19 -3.34 2.69 -5.62
N THR A 20 -3.32 2.10 -6.83
CA THR A 20 -4.53 1.63 -7.51
C THR A 20 -5.14 0.42 -6.80
N PHE A 21 -4.31 -0.52 -6.35
CA PHE A 21 -4.75 -1.65 -5.53
C PHE A 21 -5.36 -1.19 -4.21
N LEU A 22 -4.70 -0.26 -3.51
CA LEU A 22 -5.20 0.33 -2.28
C LEU A 22 -6.57 1.00 -2.48
N ALA A 23 -6.71 1.78 -3.55
CA ALA A 23 -7.97 2.45 -3.87
C ALA A 23 -9.09 1.43 -4.20
N CYS A 24 -8.77 0.40 -4.99
CA CYS A 24 -9.71 -0.65 -5.35
C CYS A 24 -10.16 -1.47 -4.14
N CYS A 25 -9.22 -1.89 -3.29
CA CYS A 25 -9.51 -2.61 -2.05
C CYS A 25 -10.32 -1.74 -1.08
N SER A 26 -10.02 -0.44 -0.99
CA SER A 26 -10.79 0.49 -0.15
C SER A 26 -12.25 0.57 -0.60
N ALA A 27 -12.47 0.78 -1.91
CA ALA A 27 -13.80 0.86 -2.47
C ALA A 27 -14.58 -0.46 -2.33
N MET A 28 -13.93 -1.59 -2.62
CA MET A 28 -14.55 -2.91 -2.51
C MET A 28 -14.92 -3.26 -1.07
N LEU A 29 -14.03 -3.00 -0.10
CA LEU A 29 -14.29 -3.23 1.32
C LEU A 29 -15.37 -2.30 1.87
N ALA A 30 -15.41 -1.04 1.44
CA ALA A 30 -16.48 -0.13 1.85
C ALA A 30 -17.85 -0.60 1.33
N LEU A 31 -17.93 -1.05 0.08
CA LEU A 31 -19.16 -1.62 -0.48
C LEU A 31 -19.55 -2.93 0.23
N LEU A 32 -18.59 -3.83 0.49
CA LEU A 32 -18.83 -5.10 1.18
C LEU A 32 -19.25 -4.95 2.64
N THR A 33 -18.81 -3.88 3.30
CA THR A 33 -19.20 -3.57 4.69
C THR A 33 -20.51 -2.78 4.79
N GLY A 34 -21.19 -2.55 3.66
CA GLY A 34 -22.50 -1.91 3.60
C GLY A 34 -22.46 -0.38 3.71
N MET A 35 -21.31 0.25 3.45
CA MET A 35 -21.17 1.70 3.48
C MET A 35 -21.83 2.33 2.24
N ASN A 36 -22.43 3.51 2.41
CA ASN A 36 -23.03 4.26 1.31
C ASN A 36 -21.97 4.71 0.29
N GLY A 37 -22.34 4.90 -0.98
CA GLY A 37 -21.39 5.26 -2.05
C GLY A 37 -20.51 6.49 -1.73
N GLN A 38 -21.07 7.52 -1.09
CA GLN A 38 -20.29 8.67 -0.62
C GLN A 38 -19.31 8.32 0.51
N GLN A 39 -19.68 7.42 1.41
CA GLN A 39 -18.81 6.97 2.49
C GLN A 39 -17.67 6.07 1.96
N ALA A 40 -17.94 5.26 0.93
CA ALA A 40 -16.91 4.47 0.25
C ALA A 40 -15.86 5.35 -0.45
N LEU A 41 -16.30 6.44 -1.09
CA LEU A 41 -15.40 7.44 -1.66
C LEU A 41 -14.62 8.18 -0.57
N ALA A 42 -15.27 8.57 0.52
CA ALA A 42 -14.61 9.21 1.65
C ALA A 42 -13.56 8.29 2.30
N PHE A 43 -13.85 7.00 2.45
CA PHE A 43 -12.90 6.00 2.95
C PHE A 43 -11.70 5.84 2.02
N THR A 44 -11.93 5.77 0.71
CA THR A 44 -10.87 5.67 -0.29
C THR A 44 -10.00 6.94 -0.33
N ALA A 45 -10.63 8.12 -0.28
CA ALA A 45 -9.93 9.40 -0.23
C ALA A 45 -9.11 9.56 1.06
N LEU A 46 -9.59 9.01 2.17
CA LEU A 46 -8.88 9.00 3.45
C LEU A 46 -7.70 8.02 3.43
N ASN A 47 -7.82 6.87 2.76
CA ASN A 47 -6.72 5.89 2.66
C ASN A 47 -5.63 6.28 1.67
N LEU A 48 -5.91 7.09 0.64
CA LEU A 48 -4.90 7.56 -0.31
C LEU A 48 -3.68 8.25 0.34
N PRO A 49 -3.84 9.25 1.23
CA PRO A 49 -2.71 9.87 1.93
C PRO A 49 -1.99 8.88 2.86
N PHE A 50 -2.70 7.89 3.43
CA PHE A 50 -2.05 6.81 4.19
C PHE A 50 -1.21 5.90 3.29
N GLY A 51 -1.69 5.54 2.10
CA GLY A 51 -0.91 4.79 1.11
C GLY A 51 0.37 5.54 0.71
N LEU A 52 0.27 6.84 0.45
CA LEU A 52 1.43 7.69 0.17
C LEU A 52 2.39 7.79 1.36
N ALA A 53 1.87 7.94 2.58
CA ALA A 53 2.67 7.95 3.80
C ALA A 53 3.39 6.62 4.01
N ILE A 54 2.76 5.49 3.66
CA ILE A 54 3.36 4.16 3.73
C ILE A 54 4.46 4.00 2.69
N LEU A 55 4.24 4.45 1.45
CA LEU A 55 5.26 4.47 0.41
C LEU A 55 6.46 5.34 0.79
N LEU A 56 6.22 6.50 1.39
CA LEU A 56 7.26 7.38 1.92
C LEU A 56 8.01 6.72 3.08
N GLY A 57 7.28 6.09 4.00
CA GLY A 57 7.83 5.33 5.12
C GLY A 57 8.72 4.18 4.65
N LEU A 58 8.27 3.43 3.64
CA LEU A 58 9.05 2.38 2.99
C LEU A 58 10.31 2.92 2.31
N ALA A 59 10.23 4.09 1.65
CA ALA A 59 11.39 4.75 1.06
C ALA A 59 12.41 5.20 2.13
N MET A 60 11.94 5.71 3.27
CA MET A 60 12.77 6.06 4.42
C MET A 60 13.38 4.84 5.12
N LEU A 61 12.69 3.69 5.08
CA LEU A 61 13.17 2.41 5.61
C LEU A 61 14.07 1.63 4.64
N ALA A 62 14.08 1.97 3.35
CA ALA A 62 14.91 1.33 2.34
C ALA A 62 16.43 1.30 2.67
N PRO A 63 17.06 2.35 3.23
CA PRO A 63 18.47 2.32 3.61
C PRO A 63 18.76 1.53 4.90
N LEU A 64 17.73 1.11 5.66
CA LEU A 64 17.92 0.36 6.90
C LEU A 64 18.17 -1.14 6.64
N PRO A 65 18.96 -1.81 7.50
CA PRO A 65 19.24 -3.24 7.35
C PRO A 65 17.96 -4.08 7.54
N ALA A 66 17.90 -5.23 6.85
CA ALA A 66 16.69 -6.03 6.68
C ALA A 66 15.99 -6.44 8.00
N HIS A 67 16.75 -6.59 9.09
CA HIS A 67 16.23 -6.93 10.41
C HIS A 67 15.42 -5.79 11.06
N TRP A 68 15.66 -4.52 10.71
CA TRP A 68 14.85 -3.38 11.14
C TRP A 68 13.71 -3.02 10.19
N ARG A 69 13.82 -3.43 8.91
CA ARG A 69 12.79 -3.15 7.90
C ARG A 69 11.47 -3.86 8.20
N LEU A 70 11.51 -5.14 8.53
CA LEU A 70 10.31 -5.91 8.88
C LEU A 70 9.51 -5.30 10.05
N PRO A 71 10.11 -5.07 11.24
CA PRO A 71 9.38 -4.48 12.35
C PRO A 71 8.93 -3.05 12.03
N GLY A 72 9.74 -2.25 11.34
CA GLY A 72 9.34 -0.89 10.99
C GLY A 72 8.19 -0.84 9.99
N VAL A 73 8.13 -1.75 9.01
CA VAL A 73 6.98 -1.87 8.08
C VAL A 73 5.72 -2.29 8.83
N THR A 74 5.81 -3.28 9.71
CA THR A 74 4.66 -3.69 10.53
C THR A 74 4.16 -2.57 11.43
N LEU A 75 5.07 -1.75 11.97
CA LEU A 75 4.73 -0.62 12.83
C LEU A 75 4.11 0.52 12.02
N LEU A 76 4.54 0.71 10.78
CA LEU A 76 3.97 1.68 9.84
C LEU A 76 2.55 1.29 9.42
N LEU A 77 2.33 0.01 9.09
CA LEU A 77 1.02 -0.56 8.79
C LEU A 77 0.07 -0.53 9.99
N ALA A 78 0.56 -0.90 11.18
CA ALA A 78 -0.24 -0.87 12.40
C ALA A 78 -0.56 0.57 12.81
N GLY A 79 0.42 1.48 12.69
CA GLY A 79 0.25 2.90 12.96
C GLY A 79 -0.75 3.56 12.02
N SER A 80 -0.68 3.26 10.71
CA SER A 80 -1.68 3.74 9.76
C SER A 80 -3.06 3.18 10.05
N ALA A 81 -3.19 1.90 10.38
CA ALA A 81 -4.47 1.28 10.73
C ALA A 81 -5.12 1.96 11.94
N LEU A 82 -4.33 2.22 12.99
CA LEU A 82 -4.79 2.92 14.18
C LEU A 82 -5.16 4.38 13.88
N ALA A 83 -4.38 5.08 13.06
CA ALA A 83 -4.69 6.45 12.65
C ALA A 83 -5.98 6.52 11.80
N THR A 84 -6.17 5.59 10.88
CA THR A 84 -7.40 5.44 10.09
C THR A 84 -8.60 5.13 10.98
N LEU A 85 -8.45 4.29 12.01
CA LEU A 85 -9.51 4.03 12.99
C LEU A 85 -9.88 5.28 13.80
N GLN A 86 -8.89 6.06 14.25
CA GLN A 86 -9.13 7.28 15.01
C GLN A 86 -9.81 8.38 14.17
N LEU A 87 -9.42 8.52 12.90
CA LEU A 87 -10.08 9.45 11.98
C LEU A 87 -11.45 8.95 11.49
N GLY A 88 -11.59 7.63 11.37
CA GLY A 88 -12.80 6.96 10.90
C GLY A 88 -13.91 6.88 11.94
N GLY A 89 -13.60 6.98 13.23
CA GLY A 89 -14.60 7.02 14.30
C GLY A 89 -15.64 5.88 14.22
N ASN A 90 -16.91 6.21 14.43
CA ASN A 90 -18.03 5.23 14.43
C ASN A 90 -18.63 4.95 13.04
N TRP A 91 -18.30 5.76 12.02
CA TRP A 91 -18.88 5.62 10.67
C TRP A 91 -18.15 4.58 9.83
N LEU A 92 -16.95 4.17 10.27
CA LEU A 92 -16.05 3.29 9.55
C LEU A 92 -16.00 1.93 10.22
N ASN A 93 -16.25 0.89 9.43
CA ASN A 93 -16.29 -0.46 9.95
C ASN A 93 -14.85 -0.93 10.29
N PRO A 94 -14.54 -1.25 11.56
CA PRO A 94 -13.19 -1.61 11.95
C PRO A 94 -12.67 -2.84 11.19
N LEU A 95 -13.56 -3.78 10.84
CA LEU A 95 -13.21 -4.94 10.03
C LEU A 95 -12.69 -4.56 8.64
N ALA A 96 -13.27 -3.54 7.99
CA ALA A 96 -12.79 -3.05 6.69
C ALA A 96 -11.37 -2.48 6.79
N ILE A 97 -11.05 -1.78 7.88
CA ILE A 97 -9.73 -1.17 8.07
C ILE A 97 -8.68 -2.25 8.29
N TRP A 98 -8.98 -3.24 9.15
CA TRP A 98 -8.06 -4.35 9.40
C TRP A 98 -7.87 -5.25 8.17
N SER A 99 -8.94 -5.55 7.41
CA SER A 99 -8.83 -6.32 6.18
C SER A 99 -8.04 -5.58 5.10
N LEU A 100 -8.24 -4.26 4.98
CA LEU A 100 -7.48 -3.42 4.05
C LEU A 100 -6.00 -3.42 4.39
N HIS A 101 -5.65 -3.21 5.66
CA HIS A 101 -4.24 -3.22 6.10
C HIS A 101 -3.60 -4.61 6.01
N ALA A 102 -4.38 -5.69 6.19
CA ALA A 102 -3.92 -7.05 5.94
C ALA A 102 -3.62 -7.30 4.45
N LEU A 103 -4.51 -6.86 3.55
CA LEU A 103 -4.29 -6.92 2.09
C LEU A 103 -3.08 -6.08 1.68
N LEU A 104 -2.91 -4.88 2.26
CA LEU A 104 -1.76 -4.03 2.03
C LEU A 104 -0.45 -4.67 2.49
N GLY A 105 -0.46 -5.30 3.67
CA GLY A 105 0.68 -6.05 4.18
C GLY A 105 1.03 -7.24 3.29
N LEU A 106 0.02 -7.94 2.74
CA LEU A 106 0.21 -9.02 1.78
C LEU A 106 0.80 -8.52 0.46
N GLU A 107 0.36 -7.37 -0.04
CA GLU A 107 0.91 -6.76 -1.25
C GLU A 107 2.36 -6.31 -1.05
N ILE A 108 2.70 -5.74 0.10
CA ILE A 108 4.09 -5.40 0.46
C ILE A 108 4.94 -6.68 0.53
N LEU A 109 4.42 -7.76 1.11
CA LEU A 109 5.08 -9.06 1.13
C LEU A 109 5.29 -9.58 -0.30
N TRP A 110 4.29 -9.44 -1.16
CA TRP A 110 4.35 -9.83 -2.57
C TRP A 110 5.38 -9.02 -3.37
N GLN A 111 5.43 -7.70 -3.18
CA GLN A 111 6.44 -6.82 -3.79
C GLN A 111 7.85 -7.08 -3.25
N SER A 112 7.97 -7.52 -2.00
CA SER A 112 9.27 -7.84 -1.37
C SER A 112 9.84 -9.17 -1.82
N ARG A 113 9.04 -10.06 -2.43
CA ARG A 113 9.61 -11.19 -3.16
C ARG A 113 10.45 -10.61 -4.29
N PRO A 114 11.70 -11.07 -4.46
CA PRO A 114 12.47 -10.68 -5.63
C PRO A 114 11.66 -11.12 -6.83
N ARG A 115 10.97 -10.18 -7.50
CA ARG A 115 10.48 -10.37 -8.86
C ARG A 115 11.73 -10.87 -9.58
N ALA A 116 11.73 -12.17 -9.89
CA ALA A 116 12.80 -12.82 -10.60
C ALA A 116 12.93 -12.04 -11.90
N HIS A 117 13.84 -11.09 -11.86
CA HIS A 117 14.50 -10.42 -12.93
C HIS A 117 13.92 -10.83 -14.28
N LEU A 118 13.04 -9.97 -14.79
CA LEU A 118 12.73 -9.88 -16.21
C LEU A 118 13.99 -9.46 -17.02
N THR A 119 15.19 -9.94 -16.63
CA THR A 119 16.45 -9.87 -17.35
C THR A 119 16.83 -11.23 -17.95
N ALA A 120 16.01 -12.28 -17.77
CA ALA A 120 16.16 -13.53 -18.52
C ALA A 120 15.68 -13.42 -19.98
N HIS A 121 14.91 -12.38 -20.34
CA HIS A 121 14.36 -12.24 -21.71
C HIS A 121 15.15 -11.28 -22.63
N LEU A 122 16.24 -10.67 -22.15
CA LEU A 122 17.11 -9.77 -22.95
C LEU A 122 18.50 -10.39 -23.26
N ARG A 123 18.68 -11.69 -23.04
CA ARG A 123 19.83 -12.47 -23.53
C ARG A 123 19.37 -13.68 -24.37
N GLY A 124 18.48 -13.42 -25.33
CA GLY A 124 18.18 -14.30 -26.45
C GLY A 124 18.56 -13.62 -27.74
#